data_AF-A0A0Q8WF40-F1
#
_entry.id   AF-A0A0Q8WF40-F1
#
_cell.length_a   1.000
_cell.length_b   1.000
_cell.length_c   1.000
_cell.angle_alpha   90.00
_cell.angle_beta   90.00
_cell.angle_gamma   90.00
#
_symmetry.space_group_name_H-M   'P 1'
#
loop_
_entity.id
_entity.type
_entity.pdbx_description
1 polymer ?
#
loop_
_entity_poly.entity_id
_entity_poly.type
_entity_poly.pdbx_seq_one_letter_code
_entity_poly.pdbx_strand_id
1 'polypeptide(L)'
;MDLQWGTIPDWVAAISTPIAIGALLTEAWRSRKQRAVESRERNDRAEAAEAERKQEQVARVTSWLQDEGKAVNYQNLTPVIDNASAMAIYDVVARIRGLAGEPPEEKRIRIIPPGTRSVAEPWLAIRAESDELLDVEIEFKDARGLRWLRRGAEYREITGIGSATA
;
A
#
# COMPACT_ATOMS: atom_id res chain seq x y z
N MET A 1 79.24 7.73 -28.67
CA MET A 1 77.92 7.80 -28.02
C MET A 1 77.18 6.56 -28.46
N ASP A 2 77.30 5.48 -27.69
CA ASP A 2 76.69 4.20 -28.03
C ASP A 2 75.26 4.18 -27.47
N LEU A 3 74.27 4.03 -28.36
CA LEU A 3 72.91 3.69 -27.97
C LEU A 3 72.93 2.28 -27.38
N GLN A 4 72.76 2.17 -26.06
CA GLN A 4 72.43 0.91 -25.39
C GLN A 4 71.04 0.48 -25.86
N TRP A 5 71.00 -0.35 -26.89
CA TRP A 5 69.80 -1.10 -27.25
C TRP A 5 69.55 -2.11 -26.14
N GLY A 6 68.58 -1.79 -25.27
CA GLY A 6 68.12 -2.68 -24.21
C GLY A 6 67.83 -4.08 -24.75
N THR A 7 68.24 -5.07 -23.97
CA THR A 7 68.18 -6.49 -24.31
C THR A 7 66.77 -6.88 -24.73
N ILE A 8 66.66 -7.66 -25.81
CA ILE A 8 65.37 -8.16 -26.33
C ILE A 8 64.42 -8.76 -25.25
N PRO A 9 64.92 -9.39 -24.17
CA PRO A 9 64.07 -9.81 -23.05
C PRO A 9 63.27 -8.69 -22.32
N ASP A 10 63.77 -7.45 -22.26
CA ASP A 10 63.17 -6.39 -21.43
C ASP A 10 61.87 -5.81 -22.01
N TRP A 11 61.69 -5.81 -23.34
CA TRP A 11 60.44 -5.35 -23.95
C TRP A 11 59.30 -6.38 -23.83
N VAL A 12 59.63 -7.67 -23.76
CA VAL A 12 58.64 -8.73 -23.56
C VAL A 12 58.07 -8.70 -22.14
N ALA A 13 58.90 -8.39 -21.13
CA ALA A 13 58.46 -8.21 -19.75
C ALA A 13 57.59 -6.95 -19.55
N ALA A 14 57.85 -5.88 -20.32
CA ALA A 14 57.09 -4.63 -20.23
C ALA A 14 55.65 -4.75 -20.78
N ILE A 15 55.40 -5.67 -21.72
CA ILE A 15 54.08 -5.85 -22.35
C ILE A 15 53.19 -6.84 -21.58
N SER A 16 53.76 -7.77 -20.82
CA SER A 16 52.98 -8.79 -20.08
C SER A 16 52.21 -8.22 -18.88
N THR A 17 52.79 -7.23 -18.21
CA THR A 17 52.20 -6.57 -17.02
C THR A 17 50.89 -5.81 -17.31
N PRO A 18 50.78 -4.97 -18.35
CA PRO A 18 49.52 -4.28 -18.68
C PRO A 18 48.39 -5.23 -19.14
N ILE A 19 48.72 -6.36 -19.77
CA ILE A 19 47.72 -7.36 -20.19
C ILE A 19 47.06 -8.01 -18.96
N ALA A 20 47.85 -8.37 -17.94
CA ALA A 20 47.33 -8.95 -16.70
C ALA A 20 46.42 -7.97 -15.93
N ILE A 21 46.78 -6.68 -15.90
CA ILE A 21 45.96 -5.63 -15.26
C ILE A 21 44.65 -5.43 -16.05
N GLY A 22 44.69 -5.46 -17.37
CA GLY A 22 43.49 -5.35 -18.23
C GLY A 22 42.50 -6.50 -18.02
N ALA A 23 42.99 -7.73 -17.85
CA ALA A 23 42.15 -8.89 -17.54
C ALA A 23 41.44 -8.76 -16.18
N LEU A 24 42.16 -8.29 -15.15
CA LEU A 24 41.60 -8.08 -13.81
C LEU A 24 40.54 -6.97 -13.79
N LEU A 25 40.76 -5.88 -14.53
CA LEU A 25 39.80 -4.77 -14.62
C LEU A 25 38.51 -5.16 -15.36
N THR A 26 38.60 -6.01 -16.39
CA THR A 26 37.42 -6.45 -17.16
C THR A 26 36.55 -7.43 -16.36
N GLU A 27 37.14 -8.31 -15.55
CA GLU A 27 36.39 -9.15 -14.61
C GLU A 27 35.72 -8.34 -13.50
N ALA A 28 36.42 -7.36 -12.92
CA ALA A 28 35.86 -6.48 -11.91
C ALA A 28 34.66 -5.67 -12.44
N TRP A 29 34.71 -5.21 -13.70
CA TRP A 29 33.62 -4.46 -14.33
C TRP A 29 32.41 -5.34 -14.64
N ARG A 30 32.60 -6.57 -15.14
CA ARG A 30 31.52 -7.55 -15.36
C ARG A 30 30.84 -7.94 -14.05
N SER A 31 31.62 -8.18 -12.99
CA SER A 31 31.09 -8.57 -11.68
C SER A 31 30.22 -7.48 -11.04
N ARG A 32 30.61 -6.20 -11.18
CA ARG A 32 29.77 -5.06 -10.74
C ARG A 32 28.47 -4.96 -11.54
N LYS A 33 28.52 -5.19 -12.84
CA LYS A 33 27.34 -5.10 -13.72
C LYS A 33 26.34 -6.22 -13.43
N GLN A 34 26.81 -7.43 -13.18
CA GLN A 34 25.95 -8.56 -12.79
C GLN A 34 25.28 -8.33 -11.44
N ARG A 35 26.02 -7.85 -10.42
CA ARG A 35 25.44 -7.52 -9.11
C ARG A 35 24.37 -6.42 -9.19
N ALA A 36 24.58 -5.42 -10.05
CA ALA A 36 23.59 -4.35 -10.23
C ALA A 36 22.29 -4.87 -10.85
N VAL A 37 22.36 -5.76 -11.84
CA VAL A 37 21.18 -6.38 -12.46
C VAL A 37 20.46 -7.30 -11.48
N GLU A 38 21.19 -8.17 -10.78
CA GLU A 38 20.60 -9.06 -9.76
C GLU A 38 19.95 -8.28 -8.61
N SER A 39 20.54 -7.15 -8.19
CA SER A 39 19.97 -6.31 -7.15
C SER A 39 18.66 -5.64 -7.59
N ARG A 40 18.57 -5.23 -8.86
CA ARG A 40 17.34 -4.66 -9.42
C ARG A 40 16.25 -5.69 -9.50
N GLU A 41 16.53 -6.87 -10.06
CA GLU A 41 15.54 -7.94 -10.15
C GLU A 41 15.03 -8.39 -8.77
N ARG A 42 15.91 -8.43 -7.75
CA ARG A 42 15.49 -8.73 -6.37
C ARG A 42 14.61 -7.65 -5.78
N ASN A 43 14.96 -6.38 -5.99
CA ASN A 43 14.15 -5.25 -5.53
C ASN A 43 12.80 -5.24 -6.24
N ASP A 44 12.76 -5.39 -7.57
CA ASP A 44 11.52 -5.38 -8.35
C ASP A 44 10.57 -6.50 -7.89
N ARG A 45 11.09 -7.71 -7.63
CA ARG A 45 10.30 -8.82 -7.08
C ARG A 45 9.81 -8.54 -5.66
N ALA A 46 10.64 -7.92 -4.82
CA ALA A 46 10.25 -7.56 -3.46
C ALA A 46 9.15 -6.48 -3.47
N GLU A 47 9.28 -5.47 -4.33
CA GLU A 47 8.28 -4.42 -4.51
C GLU A 47 6.95 -4.97 -5.03
N ALA A 48 6.98 -5.89 -6.00
CA ALA A 48 5.78 -6.55 -6.51
C ALA A 48 5.07 -7.36 -5.42
N ALA A 49 5.81 -8.18 -4.67
CA ALA A 49 5.26 -8.97 -3.58
C ALA A 49 4.70 -8.09 -2.45
N GLU A 50 5.32 -6.93 -2.20
CA GLU A 50 4.78 -5.95 -1.27
C GLU A 50 3.48 -5.31 -1.77
N ALA A 51 3.40 -4.97 -3.06
CA ALA A 51 2.20 -4.40 -3.66
C ALA A 51 1.01 -5.38 -3.58
N GLU A 52 1.25 -6.66 -3.84
CA GLU A 52 0.24 -7.72 -3.72
C GLU A 52 -0.28 -7.84 -2.28
N ARG A 53 0.63 -7.91 -1.29
CA ARG A 53 0.25 -7.97 0.14
C ARG A 53 -0.55 -6.75 0.59
N LYS A 54 -0.26 -5.56 0.06
CA LYS A 54 -1.05 -4.33 0.35
C LYS A 54 -2.49 -4.50 -0.13
N GLN A 55 -2.67 -4.97 -1.37
CA GLN A 55 -3.99 -5.16 -1.95
C GLN A 55 -4.77 -6.25 -1.20
N GLU A 56 -4.12 -7.33 -0.82
CA GLU A 56 -4.74 -8.41 -0.03
C GLU A 56 -5.27 -7.91 1.33
N GLN A 57 -4.52 -7.04 2.02
CA GLN A 57 -4.96 -6.49 3.30
C GLN A 57 -6.24 -5.67 3.14
N VAL A 58 -6.25 -4.73 2.20
CA VAL A 58 -7.36 -3.81 1.96
C VAL A 58 -8.60 -4.56 1.48
N ALA A 59 -8.41 -5.56 0.62
CA ALA A 59 -9.49 -6.41 0.11
C ALA A 59 -10.26 -7.13 1.23
N ARG A 60 -9.59 -7.44 2.35
CA ARG A 60 -10.17 -8.14 3.51
C ARG A 60 -10.86 -7.24 4.54
N VAL A 61 -10.83 -5.93 4.37
CA VAL A 61 -11.59 -5.01 5.22
C VAL A 61 -12.94 -4.79 4.57
N THR A 62 -14.05 -5.14 5.20
CA THR A 62 -15.40 -4.96 4.63
C THR A 62 -16.27 -4.07 5.52
N SER A 63 -17.25 -3.41 4.91
CA SER A 63 -18.22 -2.57 5.63
C SER A 63 -19.62 -2.75 5.07
N TRP A 64 -20.62 -2.73 5.95
CA TRP A 64 -22.04 -2.79 5.60
C TRP A 64 -22.89 -2.12 6.67
N LEU A 65 -24.15 -1.81 6.35
CA LEU A 65 -25.14 -1.35 7.34
C LEU A 65 -25.85 -2.55 7.94
N GLN A 66 -25.90 -2.60 9.26
CA GLN A 66 -26.79 -3.46 10.00
C GLN A 66 -28.03 -2.66 10.40
N ASP A 67 -29.20 -3.12 9.95
CA ASP A 67 -30.49 -2.59 10.36
C ASP A 67 -31.03 -3.39 11.55
N GLU A 68 -31.22 -2.73 12.69
CA GLU A 68 -31.86 -3.31 13.89
C GLU A 68 -33.38 -3.01 13.93
N GLY A 69 -33.89 -2.26 12.95
CA GLY A 69 -35.26 -1.77 12.86
C GLY A 69 -36.24 -2.73 12.20
N LYS A 70 -37.52 -2.60 12.59
CA LYS A 70 -38.65 -3.27 11.92
C LYS A 70 -39.00 -2.53 10.63
N ALA A 71 -38.40 -2.93 9.51
CA ALA A 71 -38.83 -2.89 8.09
C ALA A 71 -39.61 -1.68 7.48
N VAL A 72 -40.01 -0.66 8.25
CA VAL A 72 -40.91 0.42 7.80
C VAL A 72 -40.29 1.80 8.06
N ASN A 73 -39.26 1.90 8.90
CA ASN A 73 -38.43 3.08 9.06
C ASN A 73 -37.01 2.62 9.41
N TYR A 74 -35.99 3.09 8.69
CA TYR A 74 -34.56 2.81 8.95
C TYR A 74 -34.07 3.54 10.23
N GLN A 75 -34.68 3.24 11.37
CA GLN A 75 -34.26 3.78 12.66
C GLN A 75 -33.12 2.93 13.21
N ASN A 76 -32.00 3.56 13.54
CA ASN A 76 -30.83 2.94 14.18
C ASN A 76 -29.93 2.14 13.23
N LEU A 77 -29.61 2.71 12.07
CA LEU A 77 -28.63 2.12 11.18
C LEU A 77 -27.25 2.11 11.84
N THR A 78 -26.65 0.93 11.87
CA THR A 78 -25.37 0.69 12.51
C THR A 78 -24.33 0.30 11.48
N PRO A 79 -23.31 1.12 11.20
CA PRO A 79 -22.22 0.71 10.33
C PRO A 79 -21.39 -0.34 11.03
N VAL A 80 -21.26 -1.49 10.36
CA VAL A 80 -20.42 -2.60 10.78
C VAL A 80 -19.19 -2.60 9.91
N ILE A 81 -18.02 -2.66 10.54
CA ILE A 81 -16.72 -2.73 9.88
C ILE A 81 -16.03 -4.01 10.34
N ASP A 82 -15.69 -4.87 9.39
CA ASP A 82 -15.03 -6.14 9.66
C ASP A 82 -13.61 -6.12 9.10
N ASN A 83 -12.63 -6.30 9.97
CA ASN A 83 -11.23 -6.39 9.58
C ASN A 83 -10.81 -7.86 9.55
N ALA A 84 -11.05 -8.55 8.44
CA ALA A 84 -10.61 -9.93 8.25
C ALA A 84 -9.12 -10.04 7.84
N SER A 85 -8.37 -8.94 7.88
CA SER A 85 -6.95 -8.93 7.56
C SER A 85 -6.10 -9.39 8.77
N ALA A 86 -4.85 -9.76 8.51
CA ALA A 86 -3.90 -10.16 9.55
C ALA A 86 -3.27 -8.96 10.30
N MET A 87 -3.69 -7.73 10.00
CA MET A 87 -3.10 -6.50 10.52
C MET A 87 -4.18 -5.55 11.03
N ALA A 88 -3.84 -4.72 12.02
CA ALA A 88 -4.75 -3.70 12.51
C ALA A 88 -4.92 -2.57 11.48
N ILE A 89 -6.10 -1.97 11.45
CA ILE A 89 -6.37 -0.72 10.73
C ILE A 89 -6.66 0.39 11.74
N TYR A 90 -6.28 1.61 11.39
CA TYR A 90 -6.22 2.76 12.29
C TYR A 90 -7.01 3.95 11.73
N ASP A 91 -7.37 4.90 12.59
CA ASP A 91 -8.02 6.16 12.23
C ASP A 91 -9.21 5.96 11.26
N VAL A 92 -10.05 4.97 11.56
CA VAL A 92 -11.17 4.59 10.70
C VAL A 92 -12.26 5.64 10.82
N VAL A 93 -12.69 6.19 9.69
CA VAL A 93 -13.80 7.13 9.56
C VAL A 93 -14.88 6.46 8.72
N ALA A 94 -16.03 6.16 9.33
CA ALA A 94 -17.19 5.62 8.63
C ALA A 94 -18.17 6.75 8.31
N ARG A 95 -18.69 6.76 7.08
CA ARG A 95 -19.67 7.71 6.56
C ARG A 95 -20.81 6.95 5.88
N ILE A 96 -22.04 7.38 6.12
CA ILE A 96 -23.21 6.84 5.44
C ILE A 96 -23.54 7.76 4.25
N ARG A 97 -23.59 7.18 3.05
CA ARG A 97 -23.96 7.89 1.82
C ARG A 97 -25.35 7.47 1.37
N GLY A 98 -26.00 8.32 0.59
CA GLY A 98 -27.35 8.09 0.06
C GLY A 98 -28.40 9.06 0.60
N LEU A 99 -28.05 9.85 1.62
CA LEU A 99 -28.93 10.82 2.25
C LEU A 99 -28.89 12.14 1.49
N ALA A 100 -29.93 12.42 0.71
CA ALA A 100 -30.02 13.65 -0.06
C ALA A 100 -30.20 14.87 0.85
N GLY A 101 -29.19 15.74 0.91
CA GLY A 101 -29.30 17.08 1.52
C GLY A 101 -28.82 17.21 2.96
N GLU A 102 -28.45 16.12 3.63
CA GLU A 102 -27.82 16.16 4.96
C GLU A 102 -26.30 15.95 4.86
N PRO A 103 -25.50 16.66 5.69
CA PRO A 103 -24.08 16.38 5.79
C PRO A 103 -23.88 14.93 6.27
N PRO A 104 -22.95 14.16 5.67
CA PRO A 104 -22.72 12.79 6.10
C PRO A 104 -22.20 12.77 7.53
N GLU A 105 -22.91 12.10 8.43
CA GLU A 105 -22.41 11.87 9.78
C GLU A 105 -21.15 10.99 9.74
N GLU A 106 -20.12 11.36 10.53
CA GLU A 106 -18.81 10.67 10.55
C GLU A 106 -18.47 10.01 11.91
N LYS A 107 -18.19 8.69 11.92
CA LYS A 107 -17.83 7.95 13.15
C LYS A 107 -16.37 7.69 13.06
N ARG A 108 -15.65 8.07 14.11
CA ARG A 108 -14.21 7.86 14.20
C ARG A 108 -13.93 6.71 15.16
N ILE A 109 -13.32 5.65 14.64
CA ILE A 109 -12.84 4.49 15.40
C ILE A 109 -11.31 4.52 15.30
N ARG A 110 -10.63 4.60 16.44
CA ARG A 110 -9.17 4.78 16.46
C ARG A 110 -8.42 3.57 15.92
N ILE A 111 -8.88 2.36 16.25
CA ILE A 111 -8.23 1.12 15.89
C ILE A 111 -9.26 0.01 15.75
N ILE A 112 -9.09 -0.83 14.73
CA ILE A 112 -9.83 -2.09 14.57
C ILE A 112 -8.79 -3.22 14.47
N PRO A 113 -8.68 -4.08 15.51
CA PRO A 113 -7.72 -5.17 15.54
C PRO A 113 -7.90 -6.20 14.39
N PRO A 114 -6.87 -7.02 14.11
CA PRO A 114 -6.96 -8.11 13.13
C PRO A 114 -8.05 -9.14 13.52
N GLY A 115 -8.81 -9.61 12.55
CA GLY A 115 -9.85 -10.63 12.74
C GLY A 115 -11.02 -10.19 13.62
N THR A 116 -11.18 -8.89 13.83
CA THR A 116 -12.24 -8.35 14.69
C THR A 116 -13.25 -7.54 13.89
N ARG A 117 -14.50 -7.62 14.36
CA ARG A 117 -15.61 -6.79 13.90
C ARG A 117 -15.82 -5.65 14.87
N SER A 118 -15.79 -4.43 14.36
CA SER A 118 -16.20 -3.25 15.09
C SER A 118 -17.63 -2.89 14.67
N VAL A 119 -18.52 -2.90 15.66
CA VAL A 119 -19.88 -2.39 15.50
C VAL A 119 -19.87 -0.99 16.09
N ALA A 120 -20.11 0.03 15.27
CA ALA A 120 -20.29 1.37 15.80
C ALA A 120 -21.56 1.40 16.66
N GLU A 121 -21.66 2.33 17.61
CA GLU A 121 -22.95 2.54 18.26
C GLU A 121 -23.99 2.96 17.21
N PRO A 122 -25.25 2.52 17.35
CA PRO A 122 -26.34 3.03 16.54
C PRO A 122 -26.42 4.53 16.75
N TRP A 123 -26.30 5.26 15.67
CA TRP A 123 -26.08 6.70 15.72
C TRP A 123 -26.89 7.46 14.68
N LEU A 124 -27.43 6.74 13.68
CA LEU A 124 -28.20 7.31 12.61
C LEU A 124 -29.69 6.98 12.85
N ALA A 125 -30.42 7.96 13.39
CA ALA A 125 -31.86 7.89 13.53
C ALA A 125 -32.53 8.57 12.33
N ILE A 126 -32.26 8.07 11.12
CA ILE A 126 -32.80 8.72 9.92
C ILE A 126 -34.07 8.05 9.44
N ARG A 127 -35.07 8.88 9.20
CA ARG A 127 -36.29 8.49 8.50
C ARG A 127 -36.05 8.63 6.99
N ALA A 128 -35.42 7.65 6.36
CA ALA A 128 -35.41 7.60 4.90
C ALA A 128 -36.83 7.24 4.42
N GLU A 129 -37.45 8.12 3.63
CA GLU A 129 -38.81 7.93 3.08
C GLU A 129 -38.83 7.01 1.85
N SER A 130 -37.66 6.59 1.37
CA SER A 130 -37.47 5.89 0.10
C SER A 130 -36.50 4.72 0.26
N ASP A 131 -36.57 3.77 -0.68
CA ASP A 131 -35.65 2.66 -0.91
C ASP A 131 -34.27 3.16 -1.40
N GLU A 132 -33.80 4.30 -0.87
CA GLU A 132 -32.51 4.87 -1.17
C GLU A 132 -31.44 3.85 -0.74
N LEU A 133 -30.60 3.46 -1.70
CA LEU A 133 -29.48 2.56 -1.48
C LEU A 133 -28.46 3.25 -0.57
N LEU A 134 -28.62 3.05 0.74
CA LEU A 134 -27.66 3.52 1.73
C LEU A 134 -26.40 2.66 1.66
N ASP A 135 -25.25 3.31 1.55
CA ASP A 135 -23.94 2.64 1.50
C ASP A 135 -23.01 3.18 2.58
N VAL A 136 -22.11 2.32 3.08
CA VAL A 136 -21.07 2.71 4.03
C VAL A 136 -19.79 2.95 3.27
N GLU A 137 -19.35 4.19 3.27
CA GLU A 137 -17.99 4.55 2.92
C GLU A 137 -17.13 4.51 4.17
N ILE A 138 -15.99 3.82 4.09
CA ILE A 138 -14.99 3.85 5.15
C ILE A 138 -13.68 4.40 4.62
N GLU A 139 -13.06 5.23 5.43
CA GLU A 139 -11.70 5.71 5.25
C GLU A 139 -10.85 5.18 6.40
N PHE A 140 -9.66 4.64 6.14
CA PHE A 140 -8.81 4.12 7.21
C PHE A 140 -7.33 4.18 6.84
N LYS A 141 -6.47 4.03 7.85
CA LYS A 141 -5.03 3.84 7.68
C LYS A 141 -4.65 2.38 7.88
N ASP A 142 -3.81 1.85 7.00
CA ASP A 142 -3.22 0.53 7.20
C ASP A 142 -2.06 0.56 8.21
N ALA A 143 -1.45 -0.60 8.47
CA ALA A 143 -0.33 -0.74 9.39
C ALA A 143 0.96 -0.04 8.92
N ARG A 144 1.02 0.39 7.66
CA ARG A 144 2.13 1.15 7.06
C ARG A 144 1.85 2.64 7.02
N GLY A 145 0.66 3.07 7.46
CA GLY A 145 0.22 4.47 7.48
C GLY A 145 -0.38 4.96 6.17
N LEU A 146 -0.61 4.10 5.17
CA LEU A 146 -1.29 4.49 3.92
C LEU A 146 -2.78 4.66 4.18
N ARG A 147 -3.39 5.69 3.57
CA ARG A 147 -4.82 5.96 3.68
C ARG A 147 -5.57 5.28 2.54
N TRP A 148 -6.66 4.64 2.88
CA TRP A 148 -7.51 3.91 1.96
C TRP A 148 -8.94 4.43 2.07
N LEU A 149 -9.62 4.56 0.94
CA LEU A 149 -11.06 4.76 0.87
C LEU A 149 -11.68 3.46 0.34
N ARG A 150 -12.71 2.96 1.02
CA ARG A 150 -13.47 1.80 0.57
C ARG A 150 -14.97 2.09 0.53
N ARG A 151 -15.62 1.60 -0.52
CA ARG A 151 -17.05 1.69 -0.79
C ARG A 151 -17.52 0.33 -1.30
N GLY A 152 -18.22 -0.43 -0.45
CA GLY A 152 -18.58 -1.82 -0.76
C GLY A 152 -17.37 -2.67 -1.18
N ALA A 153 -17.32 -3.05 -2.45
CA ALA A 153 -16.22 -3.84 -3.04
C ALA A 153 -15.07 -2.98 -3.60
N GLU A 154 -15.31 -1.70 -3.87
CA GLU A 154 -14.32 -0.79 -4.45
C GLU A 154 -13.40 -0.22 -3.38
N TYR A 155 -12.09 -0.18 -3.66
CA TYR A 155 -11.11 0.45 -2.79
C TYR A 155 -10.07 1.24 -3.59
N ARG A 156 -9.60 2.35 -3.03
CA ARG A 156 -8.54 3.18 -3.60
C ARG A 156 -7.63 3.75 -2.53
N GLU A 157 -6.35 3.88 -2.86
CA GLU A 157 -5.38 4.60 -2.04
C GLU A 157 -5.63 6.12 -2.17
N ILE A 158 -5.63 6.83 -1.04
CA ILE A 158 -5.74 8.29 -1.00
C ILE A 158 -4.33 8.87 -0.87
N THR A 159 -3.71 9.17 -2.01
CA THR A 159 -2.41 9.85 -2.06
C THR A 159 -2.61 11.36 -1.87
N GLY A 160 -2.44 11.84 -0.63
CA GLY A 160 -2.27 13.28 -0.35
C GLY A 160 -3.40 13.96 0.43
N ILE A 161 -3.05 15.14 0.96
CA ILE A 161 -3.81 15.97 1.91
C ILE A 161 -5.08 16.53 1.22
N GLY A 162 -6.16 15.78 1.24
CA GLY A 162 -7.51 16.25 0.94
C GLY A 162 -8.46 15.26 1.59
N SER A 163 -9.30 15.61 2.56
CA SER A 163 -10.01 16.86 2.76
C SER A 163 -10.35 17.00 4.24
N ALA A 164 -9.72 17.94 4.93
CA ALA A 164 -10.42 18.62 6.02
C ALA A 164 -11.18 19.77 5.35
N THR A 165 -12.39 19.47 4.88
CA THR A 165 -13.39 20.51 4.65
C THR A 165 -13.77 21.06 6.03
N ALA A 166 -13.52 22.36 6.19
CA ALA A 166 -14.20 23.21 7.16
C ALA A 166 -15.71 23.28 6.85
#